data_AF-A0A6B9V902-F1
#
_entry.id   AF-A0A6B9V902-F1
#
_cell.length_a   1.000
_cell.length_b   1.000
_cell.length_c   1.000
_cell.angle_alpha   90.00
_cell.angle_beta   90.00
_cell.angle_gamma   90.00
#
_symmetry.space_group_name_H-M   'P 1'
#
loop_
_entity.id
_entity.type
_entity.pdbx_description
1 polymer ?
#
loop_
_entity_poly.entity_id
_entity_poly.type
_entity_poly.pdbx_seq_one_letter_code
_entity_poly.pdbx_strand_id
1 'polypeptide(L)'
;MAEAGCTVKDNFFRAVVCQGRKGMAYFAPGHGIFVCSNHVTFQDEVNQLIIHELIHAYDDCRAVNLRWNNCAHQACSEIRAGHLSGDCHFMRELLRGHFKLRGHEPECIRRRVLLSLFSNPNCVGSAAKDSMEDVWDICYNDTQPFDKAP
;
A
#
# COMPACT_ATOMS: atom_id res chain seq x y z
N MET A 1 -8.69 10.85 -8.94
CA MET A 1 -7.62 10.74 -9.96
C MET A 1 -7.92 11.56 -11.20
N ALA A 2 -9.07 11.38 -11.87
CA ALA A 2 -9.42 12.20 -13.04
C ALA A 2 -9.45 13.71 -12.73
N GLU A 3 -10.04 14.10 -11.59
CA GLU A 3 -10.04 15.49 -11.10
C GLU A 3 -8.64 16.03 -10.80
N ALA A 4 -7.69 15.15 -10.47
CA ALA A 4 -6.28 15.48 -10.26
C ALA A 4 -5.46 15.43 -11.56
N GLY A 5 -6.10 15.24 -12.73
CA GLY A 5 -5.46 15.25 -14.04
C GLY A 5 -4.91 13.90 -14.51
N CYS A 6 -5.14 12.80 -13.79
CA CYS A 6 -4.65 11.48 -14.17
C CYS A 6 -5.76 10.63 -14.77
N THR A 7 -5.62 10.34 -16.07
CA THR A 7 -6.59 9.51 -16.81
C THR A 7 -6.47 8.03 -16.43
N VAL A 8 -7.59 7.43 -16.06
CA VAL A 8 -7.72 5.97 -15.96
C VAL A 8 -8.03 5.42 -17.34
N LYS A 9 -7.09 4.65 -17.91
CA LYS A 9 -7.25 4.05 -19.24
C LYS A 9 -8.00 2.72 -19.17
N ASP A 10 -8.46 2.26 -20.31
CA ASP A 10 -8.91 0.87 -20.45
C ASP A 10 -7.79 -0.10 -20.02
N ASN A 11 -8.17 -1.22 -19.41
CA ASN A 11 -7.23 -2.20 -18.83
C ASN A 11 -6.37 -1.66 -17.69
N PHE A 12 -6.82 -0.63 -16.96
CA PHE A 12 -6.16 -0.16 -15.75
C PHE A 12 -6.03 -1.26 -14.69
N PHE A 13 -7.04 -2.12 -14.57
CA PHE A 13 -6.99 -3.32 -13.71
C PHE A 13 -6.74 -4.56 -14.55
N ARG A 14 -5.76 -5.38 -14.16
CA ARG A 14 -5.40 -6.62 -14.86
C ARG A 14 -5.19 -7.77 -13.91
N ALA A 15 -5.86 -8.89 -14.17
CA ALA A 15 -5.50 -10.17 -13.57
C ALA A 15 -4.38 -10.81 -14.40
N VAL A 16 -3.29 -11.21 -13.74
CA VAL A 16 -2.11 -11.81 -14.38
C VAL A 16 -1.61 -13.02 -13.61
N VAL A 17 -0.92 -13.92 -14.31
CA VAL A 17 -0.16 -14.99 -13.66
C VAL A 17 1.22 -14.46 -13.30
N CYS A 18 1.52 -14.39 -12.01
CA CYS A 18 2.80 -13.93 -11.49
C CYS A 18 3.76 -15.09 -11.27
N GLN A 19 5.03 -14.88 -11.61
CA GLN A 19 6.12 -15.84 -11.38
C GLN A 19 7.00 -15.40 -10.19
N GLY A 20 7.56 -16.39 -9.48
CA GLY A 20 8.49 -16.17 -8.37
C GLY A 20 7.82 -15.66 -7.10
N ARG A 21 8.62 -15.13 -6.17
CA ARG A 21 8.16 -14.55 -4.89
C ARG A 21 7.67 -13.10 -5.08
N LYS A 22 6.77 -12.86 -6.03
CA LYS A 22 6.07 -11.58 -6.14
C LYS A 22 4.92 -11.51 -5.13
N GLY A 23 4.53 -10.29 -4.76
CA GLY A 23 3.34 -10.05 -3.93
C GLY A 23 2.04 -10.52 -4.58
N MET A 24 0.92 -10.26 -3.92
CA MET A 24 -0.42 -10.63 -4.41
C MET A 24 -0.99 -9.63 -5.42
N ALA A 25 -0.58 -8.37 -5.33
CA ALA A 25 -0.90 -7.32 -6.29
C ALA A 25 0.25 -6.30 -6.35
N TYR A 26 0.22 -5.43 -7.36
CA TYR A 26 1.11 -4.27 -7.44
C TYR A 26 0.54 -3.20 -8.38
N PHE A 27 0.80 -1.94 -8.03
CA PHE A 27 0.66 -0.78 -8.90
C PHE A 27 1.97 -0.57 -9.68
N ALA A 28 1.83 -0.28 -10.98
CA ALA A 28 2.92 0.12 -11.84
C ALA A 28 2.62 1.51 -12.43
N PRO A 29 3.44 2.54 -12.15
CA PRO A 29 3.27 3.89 -12.67
C PRO A 29 3.08 3.90 -14.20
N GLY A 30 2.10 4.66 -14.66
CA GLY A 30 1.72 4.76 -16.07
C GLY A 30 1.06 3.51 -16.69
N HIS A 31 1.00 2.39 -15.97
CA HIS A 31 0.45 1.12 -16.46
C HIS A 31 -0.85 0.73 -15.73
N GLY A 32 -0.93 0.93 -14.42
CA GLY A 32 -2.11 0.59 -13.61
C GLY A 32 -1.86 -0.53 -12.61
N ILE A 33 -2.92 -1.22 -12.22
CA ILE A 33 -2.96 -2.20 -11.13
C ILE A 33 -3.01 -3.62 -11.69
N PHE A 34 -2.16 -4.47 -11.12
CA PHE A 34 -2.05 -5.87 -11.48
C PHE A 34 -2.34 -6.74 -10.26
N VAL A 35 -3.24 -7.71 -10.42
CA VAL A 35 -3.57 -8.72 -9.41
C VAL A 35 -3.01 -10.05 -9.86
N CYS A 36 -2.17 -10.66 -9.02
CA CYS A 36 -1.60 -11.98 -9.26
C CYS A 36 -2.66 -13.06 -8.99
N SER A 37 -3.42 -13.45 -10.01
CA SER A 37 -4.57 -14.34 -9.86
C SER A 37 -4.21 -15.73 -9.31
N ASN A 38 -2.95 -16.15 -9.48
CA ASN A 38 -2.43 -17.40 -8.95
C ASN A 38 -1.98 -17.31 -7.47
N HIS A 39 -2.02 -16.13 -6.85
CA HIS A 39 -1.61 -15.90 -5.46
C HIS A 39 -2.78 -15.51 -4.55
N VAL A 40 -3.99 -15.33 -5.09
CA VAL A 40 -5.17 -14.85 -4.35
C VAL A 40 -6.30 -15.84 -4.49
N THR A 41 -7.02 -16.11 -3.40
CA THR A 41 -8.08 -17.14 -3.38
C THR A 41 -9.46 -16.53 -3.17
N PHE A 42 -9.57 -15.51 -2.31
CA PHE A 42 -10.86 -14.99 -1.89
C PHE A 42 -11.15 -13.59 -2.48
N GLN A 43 -12.43 -13.33 -2.81
CA GLN A 43 -12.87 -12.01 -3.30
C GLN A 43 -12.52 -10.89 -2.32
N ASP A 44 -12.62 -11.18 -1.03
CA ASP A 44 -12.29 -10.25 0.03
C ASP A 44 -10.80 -9.83 0.00
N GLU A 45 -9.88 -10.76 -0.28
CA GLU A 45 -8.46 -10.44 -0.49
C GLU A 45 -8.27 -9.55 -1.71
N VAL A 46 -8.95 -9.87 -2.82
CA VAL A 46 -8.90 -9.06 -4.05
C VAL A 46 -9.37 -7.62 -3.77
N ASN A 47 -10.47 -7.45 -3.03
CA ASN A 47 -10.99 -6.13 -2.71
C ASN A 47 -9.96 -5.30 -1.94
N GLN A 48 -9.34 -5.87 -0.91
CA GLN A 48 -8.34 -5.18 -0.10
C GLN A 48 -7.10 -4.81 -0.90
N LEU A 49 -6.60 -5.76 -1.71
CA LEU A 49 -5.45 -5.54 -2.56
C LEU A 49 -5.72 -4.43 -3.57
N ILE A 50 -6.89 -4.42 -4.21
CA ILE A 50 -7.26 -3.38 -5.16
C ILE A 50 -7.32 -2.01 -4.47
N ILE A 51 -7.88 -1.91 -3.26
CA ILE A 51 -7.91 -0.63 -2.53
C ILE A 51 -6.49 -0.18 -2.18
N HIS A 52 -5.64 -1.08 -1.68
CA HIS A 52 -4.23 -0.80 -1.38
C HIS A 52 -3.50 -0.23 -2.60
N GLU A 53 -3.58 -0.91 -3.75
CA GLU A 53 -2.93 -0.46 -4.99
C GLU A 53 -3.57 0.81 -5.57
N LEU A 54 -4.86 1.07 -5.30
CA LEU A 54 -5.51 2.32 -5.68
C LEU A 54 -4.99 3.51 -4.88
N ILE A 55 -4.61 3.32 -3.61
CA ILE A 55 -3.95 4.38 -2.83
C ILE A 55 -2.59 4.72 -3.44
N HIS A 56 -1.81 3.73 -3.84
CA HIS A 56 -0.56 3.97 -4.56
C HIS A 56 -0.78 4.73 -5.88
N ALA A 57 -1.78 4.34 -6.67
CA ALA A 57 -2.13 5.05 -7.89
C ALA A 57 -2.58 6.49 -7.63
N TYR A 58 -3.33 6.71 -6.56
CA TYR A 58 -3.79 8.05 -6.16
C TYR A 58 -2.63 8.92 -5.68
N ASP A 59 -1.69 8.36 -4.94
CA ASP A 59 -0.49 9.05 -4.49
C ASP A 59 0.44 9.43 -5.64
N ASP A 60 0.71 8.49 -6.55
CA ASP A 60 1.47 8.73 -7.78
C ASP A 60 0.86 9.85 -8.62
N CYS A 61 -0.48 9.90 -8.66
CA CYS A 61 -1.22 10.91 -9.39
C CYS A 61 -1.15 12.30 -8.75
N ARG A 62 -1.44 12.42 -7.46
CA ARG A 62 -1.61 13.73 -6.80
C ARG A 62 -0.30 14.36 -6.36
N ALA A 63 0.72 13.56 -6.06
CA ALA A 63 1.96 14.05 -5.49
C ALA A 63 2.97 14.40 -6.60
N VAL A 64 3.08 15.70 -6.89
CA VAL A 64 3.95 16.25 -7.96
C VAL A 64 5.40 15.76 -7.91
N ASN A 65 5.92 15.43 -6.72
CA ASN A 65 7.32 15.04 -6.50
C ASN A 65 7.49 13.62 -5.95
N LEU A 66 6.49 12.74 -6.09
CA LEU A 66 6.61 11.36 -5.63
C LEU A 66 7.66 10.60 -6.45
N ARG A 67 8.50 9.85 -5.75
CA ARG A 67 9.64 9.13 -6.33
C ARG A 67 9.73 7.76 -5.68
N TRP A 68 9.36 6.71 -6.40
CA TRP A 68 9.33 5.33 -5.89
C TRP A 68 10.70 4.77 -5.49
N ASN A 69 11.80 5.39 -5.93
CA ASN A 69 13.15 5.07 -5.48
C ASN A 69 13.60 5.83 -4.22
N ASN A 70 12.79 6.76 -3.71
CA ASN A 70 13.04 7.44 -2.45
C ASN A 70 12.34 6.68 -1.32
N CYS A 71 13.11 6.28 -0.31
CA CYS A 71 12.61 5.41 0.76
C CYS A 71 11.46 6.05 1.56
N ALA A 72 11.56 7.34 1.89
CA ALA A 72 10.51 8.07 2.61
C ALA A 72 9.23 8.22 1.78
N HIS A 73 9.36 8.44 0.46
CA HIS A 73 8.20 8.55 -0.43
C HIS A 73 7.45 7.21 -0.53
N GLN A 74 8.18 6.10 -0.72
CA GLN A 74 7.56 4.77 -0.72
C GLN A 74 6.94 4.48 0.66
N ALA A 75 7.66 4.75 1.75
CA ALA A 75 7.16 4.51 3.11
C ALA A 75 5.84 5.27 3.36
N CYS A 76 5.77 6.53 2.94
CA CYS A 76 4.56 7.33 3.07
C CYS A 76 3.36 6.71 2.35
N SER A 77 3.55 6.27 1.10
CA SER A 77 2.48 5.65 0.32
C SER A 77 2.06 4.30 0.89
N GLU A 78 2.99 3.52 1.43
CA GLU A 78 2.69 2.25 2.12
C GLU A 78 1.97 2.44 3.46
N ILE A 79 2.30 3.49 4.22
CA ILE A 79 1.58 3.84 5.45
C ILE A 79 0.13 4.18 5.12
N ARG A 80 -0.08 5.02 4.11
CA ARG A 80 -1.43 5.39 3.64
C ARG A 80 -2.19 4.18 3.12
N ALA A 81 -1.56 3.35 2.29
CA ALA A 81 -2.21 2.16 1.74
C ALA A 81 -2.58 1.16 2.84
N GLY A 82 -1.70 0.93 3.83
CA GLY A 82 -1.99 0.08 4.98
C GLY A 82 -3.12 0.60 5.87
N HIS A 83 -3.21 1.92 6.04
CA HIS A 83 -4.27 2.56 6.84
C HIS A 83 -5.61 2.59 6.11
N LEU A 84 -5.61 2.96 4.83
CA LEU A 84 -6.85 3.25 4.08
C LEU A 84 -7.42 2.04 3.34
N SER A 85 -6.68 0.93 3.22
CA SER A 85 -7.18 -0.29 2.57
C SER A 85 -8.05 -1.16 3.49
N GLY A 86 -7.88 -1.05 4.80
CA GLY A 86 -8.44 -1.99 5.78
C GLY A 86 -7.62 -3.28 5.95
N ASP A 87 -6.44 -3.39 5.34
CA ASP A 87 -5.58 -4.59 5.44
C ASP A 87 -5.22 -4.91 6.90
N CYS A 88 -5.11 -3.88 7.73
CA CYS A 88 -4.80 -3.97 9.14
C CYS A 88 -6.02 -3.95 10.08
N HIS A 89 -7.23 -4.16 9.55
CA HIS A 89 -8.44 -4.27 10.36
C HIS A 89 -8.34 -5.43 11.39
N PHE A 90 -8.80 -5.19 12.62
CA PHE A 90 -8.63 -6.10 13.76
C PHE A 90 -9.02 -7.55 13.46
N MET A 91 -10.16 -7.79 12.82
CA MET A 91 -10.61 -9.16 12.52
C MET A 91 -9.65 -9.90 11.57
N ARG A 92 -8.99 -9.18 10.66
CA ARG A 92 -7.98 -9.78 9.76
C ARG A 92 -6.71 -10.12 10.53
N GLU A 93 -6.26 -9.21 11.38
CA GLU A 93 -5.11 -9.41 12.26
C GLU A 93 -5.33 -10.60 13.19
N LEU A 94 -6.54 -10.75 13.73
CA LEU A 94 -6.93 -11.90 14.55
C LEU A 94 -6.80 -13.21 13.77
N LEU A 95 -7.31 -13.25 12.52
CA LEU A 95 -7.18 -14.42 11.64
C LEU A 95 -5.72 -14.69 11.23
N ARG A 96 -4.86 -13.67 11.24
CA ARG A 96 -3.41 -13.78 11.02
C ARG A 96 -2.63 -14.14 12.30
N GLY A 97 -3.32 -14.36 13.43
CA GLY A 97 -2.71 -14.75 14.71
C GLY A 97 -2.18 -13.58 15.55
N HIS A 98 -2.58 -12.35 15.24
CA HIS A 98 -2.25 -11.16 16.02
C HIS A 98 -3.41 -10.78 16.95
N PHE A 99 -3.22 -10.98 18.26
CA PHE A 99 -4.28 -10.85 19.28
C PHE A 99 -4.30 -9.52 20.03
N LYS A 100 -3.38 -8.60 19.70
CA LYS A 100 -3.31 -7.31 20.37
C LYS A 100 -4.51 -6.46 19.98
N LEU A 101 -5.22 -5.89 20.96
CA LEU A 101 -6.38 -5.03 20.72
C LEU A 101 -5.97 -3.56 20.57
N ARG A 102 -5.26 -3.04 21.58
CA ARG A 102 -4.88 -1.62 21.64
C ARG A 102 -3.65 -1.34 20.76
N GLY A 103 -3.80 -0.39 19.84
CA GLY A 103 -2.71 0.03 18.94
C GLY A 103 -2.31 -1.04 17.91
N HIS A 104 -3.20 -2.00 17.62
CA HIS A 104 -2.93 -3.09 16.69
C HIS A 104 -2.69 -2.59 15.27
N GLU A 105 -3.51 -1.64 14.80
CA GLU A 105 -3.44 -1.17 13.42
C GLU A 105 -2.11 -0.44 13.14
N PRO A 106 -1.66 0.56 13.93
CA PRO A 106 -0.34 1.15 13.77
C PRO A 106 0.81 0.14 13.79
N GLU A 107 0.70 -0.92 14.59
CA GLU A 107 1.72 -1.97 14.64
C GLU A 107 1.69 -2.85 13.38
N CYS A 108 0.50 -3.24 12.93
CA CYS A 108 0.31 -3.97 11.68
C CYS A 108 0.87 -3.17 10.50
N ILE A 109 0.51 -1.89 10.38
CA ILE A 109 0.98 -1.02 9.30
C ILE A 109 2.50 -0.94 9.32
N ARG A 110 3.14 -0.68 10.47
CA ARG A 110 4.61 -0.67 10.58
C ARG A 110 5.25 -1.97 10.09
N ARG A 111 4.72 -3.13 10.48
CA ARG A 111 5.23 -4.43 10.03
C ARG A 111 5.12 -4.58 8.51
N ARG A 112 3.98 -4.19 7.94
CA ARG A 112 3.70 -4.32 6.49
C ARG A 112 4.55 -3.35 5.67
N VAL A 113 4.68 -2.10 6.12
CA VAL A 113 5.55 -1.08 5.49
C VAL A 113 6.99 -1.57 5.44
N LEU A 114 7.55 -2.03 6.57
CA LEU A 114 8.93 -2.53 6.60
C LEU A 114 9.14 -3.70 5.64
N LEU A 115 8.19 -4.63 5.52
CA LEU A 115 8.24 -5.72 4.54
C LEU A 115 8.27 -5.22 3.09
N SER A 116 7.48 -4.20 2.76
CA SER A 116 7.50 -3.57 1.43
C SER A 116 8.85 -2.88 1.16
N LEU A 117 9.35 -2.11 2.13
CA LEU A 117 10.61 -1.36 1.99
C LEU A 117 11.84 -2.27 1.84
N PHE A 118 11.86 -3.45 2.47
CA PHE A 118 12.98 -4.40 2.29
C PHE A 118 13.14 -4.90 0.85
N SER A 119 12.10 -4.79 0.03
CA SER A 119 12.17 -5.12 -1.39
C SER A 119 12.76 -3.98 -2.23
N ASN A 120 12.93 -2.78 -1.66
CA ASN A 120 13.54 -1.64 -2.33
C ASN A 120 15.06 -1.56 -2.03
N PRO A 121 15.93 -1.65 -3.04
CA PRO A 121 17.38 -1.56 -2.85
C PRO A 121 17.86 -0.19 -2.31
N ASN A 122 17.00 0.85 -2.32
CA ASN A 122 17.30 2.16 -1.76
C ASN A 122 16.93 2.28 -0.26
N CYS A 123 16.37 1.23 0.34
CA CYS A 123 15.90 1.19 1.73
C CYS A 123 16.71 0.16 2.56
N VAL A 124 18.03 0.30 2.58
CA VAL A 124 18.92 -0.69 3.22
C VAL A 124 19.13 -0.40 4.70
N GLY A 125 19.15 -1.45 5.53
CA GLY A 125 19.51 -1.36 6.94
C GLY A 125 18.49 -0.57 7.76
N SER A 126 18.94 0.38 8.58
CA SER A 126 18.05 1.20 9.41
C SER A 126 17.22 2.19 8.60
N ALA A 127 17.66 2.54 7.38
CA ALA A 127 17.01 3.56 6.55
C ALA A 127 15.53 3.28 6.30
N ALA A 128 15.13 2.00 6.19
CA ALA A 128 13.72 1.62 6.04
C ALA A 128 12.89 2.04 7.26
N LYS A 129 13.39 1.77 8.47
CA LYS A 129 12.70 2.11 9.71
C LYS A 129 12.73 3.62 9.97
N ASP A 130 13.89 4.24 9.79
CA ASP A 130 14.08 5.66 10.04
C ASP A 130 13.19 6.48 9.10
N SER A 131 13.19 6.17 7.80
CA SER A 131 12.34 6.85 6.81
C SER A 131 10.84 6.67 7.07
N MET A 132 10.44 5.51 7.59
CA MET A 132 9.04 5.24 7.94
C MET A 132 8.59 6.08 9.13
N GLU A 133 9.39 6.13 10.21
CA GLU A 133 9.03 6.92 11.39
C GLU A 133 9.08 8.43 11.10
N ASP A 134 10.03 8.89 10.27
CA ASP A 134 10.17 10.31 9.88
C ASP A 134 8.92 10.88 9.19
N VAL A 135 8.19 10.04 8.44
CA VAL A 135 6.99 10.47 7.70
C VAL A 135 5.69 10.00 8.35
N TRP A 136 5.76 9.26 9.45
CA TRP A 136 4.62 8.56 10.05
C TRP A 136 3.43 9.48 10.31
N ASP A 137 3.62 10.54 11.08
CA ASP A 137 2.54 11.42 11.51
C ASP A 137 1.89 12.16 10.33
N ILE A 138 2.65 12.48 9.29
CA ILE A 138 2.11 13.15 8.10
C ILE A 138 1.27 12.16 7.29
N CYS A 139 1.80 10.98 7.03
CA CYS A 139 1.22 10.04 6.08
C CYS A 139 0.07 9.23 6.70
N TYR A 140 0.16 8.88 7.99
CA TYR A 140 -0.92 8.18 8.69
C TYR A 140 -2.17 9.06 8.85
N ASN A 141 -2.00 10.37 9.05
CA ASN A 141 -3.12 11.30 9.21
C ASN A 141 -3.68 11.84 7.88
N ASP A 142 -3.03 11.56 6.74
CA ASP A 142 -3.57 11.92 5.43
C ASP A 142 -4.55 10.85 4.94
N THR A 143 -5.84 11.14 5.06
CA THR A 143 -6.92 10.19 4.71
C THR A 143 -7.41 10.32 3.27
N GLN A 144 -6.90 11.27 2.48
CA GLN A 144 -7.39 11.45 1.11
C GLN A 144 -7.21 10.17 0.28
N PRO A 145 -8.15 9.86 -0.63
CA PRO A 145 -9.29 10.68 -1.05
C PRO A 145 -10.54 10.54 -0.15
N PHE A 146 -10.44 9.85 0.98
CA PHE A 146 -11.55 9.67 1.91
C PHE A 146 -11.65 10.83 2.92
N ASP A 147 -12.87 11.16 3.32
CA ASP A 147 -13.12 12.12 4.39
C ASP A 147 -12.61 11.64 5.76
N LYS A 148 -12.53 10.30 5.94
CA LYS A 148 -12.01 9.62 7.12
C LYS A 148 -11.47 8.25 6.74
N ALA A 149 -10.60 7.70 7.58
CA ALA A 149 -10.17 6.30 7.46
C ALA A 149 -11.40 5.35 7.52
N PRO A 150 -11.49 4.35 6.64
CA PRO A 150 -12.62 3.41 6.58
C PRO A 150 -12.82 2.54 7.82
#